data_AF-A0A964YZY7-F1
#
_entry.id   AF-A0A964YZY7-F1
#
_cell.length_a   1.000
_cell.length_b   1.000
_cell.length_c   1.000
_cell.angle_alpha   90.00
_cell.angle_beta   90.00
_cell.angle_gamma   90.00
#
_symmetry.space_group_name_H-M   'P 1'
#
loop_
_entity.id
_entity.type
_entity.pdbx_description
1 polymer ?
#
loop_
_entity_poly.entity_id
_entity_poly.type
_entity_poly.pdbx_seq_one_letter_code
_entity_poly.pdbx_strand_id
1 'polypeptide(L)'
;LTARVIKQFIPSRTIQIRATIERISTSVTNAFKPNKSSSTSQKVRSYSDIGVIDESFDDIEFIESKSFAKIRALAKQPFLFGLLVISIFTIIYSRNRFGSLSGGALPVSPDSAMYLVRDFVSSWHLVGLGSSTPAPLWILITAGASSITAGNPQIFTYLFFFTLPVFLYSLAYRSARRYSLTNYSATFIGLIYAISPVVLTSINQGRIGTLVVAILLPVIFTSLHEHKALATLKWRKLYLVTIFAAIAATFSPAFLLFWSFYHLYQLVMFYATLKKSRSFKWQEILKNLNQEEIRKRAALIITPILINLPISLSVLASPITKLLEPGLPLSAGEPLSILLFNPGGPTSPSIYIVAPFILYLLIVLISKDQRGNGLLALIVLISSITLSSYFVSSNNGGIQ
;
A
#
# COMPACT_ATOMS: atom_id res chain seq x y z
N LEU A 1 18.11 -12.57 38.71
CA LEU A 1 16.63 -12.50 38.66
C LEU A 1 16.14 -13.28 37.44
N THR A 2 15.47 -14.42 37.64
CA THR A 2 14.93 -15.25 36.55
C THR A 2 13.65 -14.63 36.00
N ALA A 3 13.40 -14.78 34.69
CA ALA A 3 12.26 -14.19 33.98
C ALA A 3 10.88 -14.54 34.60
N ARG A 4 10.80 -15.63 35.37
CA ARG A 4 9.61 -16.05 36.11
C ARG A 4 9.25 -15.11 37.27
N VAL A 5 10.25 -14.58 37.97
CA VAL A 5 10.07 -13.63 39.08
C VAL A 5 9.64 -12.26 38.55
N ILE A 6 10.20 -11.83 37.41
CA ILE A 6 9.87 -10.54 36.79
C ILE A 6 8.43 -10.54 36.23
N LYS A 7 7.95 -11.69 35.72
CA LYS A 7 6.61 -11.83 35.14
C LYS A 7 5.47 -11.51 36.12
N GLN A 8 5.68 -11.69 37.43
CA GLN A 8 4.65 -11.37 38.44
C GLN A 8 4.45 -9.86 38.61
N PHE A 9 5.44 -9.05 38.25
CA PHE A 9 5.40 -7.59 38.35
C PHE A 9 4.98 -6.91 37.04
N ILE A 10 4.81 -7.67 35.95
CA ILE A 10 4.31 -7.16 34.68
C ILE A 10 2.78 -7.25 34.70
N PRO A 11 2.05 -6.12 34.66
CA PRO A 11 0.59 -6.14 34.66
C PRO A 11 0.06 -6.93 33.46
N SER A 12 -1.13 -7.52 33.60
CA SER A 12 -1.75 -8.31 32.52
C SER A 12 -1.92 -7.46 31.26
N ARG A 13 -1.91 -8.09 30.07
CA ARG A 13 -2.03 -7.39 28.77
C ARG A 13 -3.26 -6.48 28.71
N THR A 14 -4.36 -6.88 29.35
CA THR A 14 -5.60 -6.09 29.42
C THR A 14 -5.41 -4.81 30.21
N ILE A 15 -4.71 -4.86 31.35
CA ILE A 15 -4.40 -3.68 32.17
C ILE A 15 -3.47 -2.74 31.40
N GLN A 16 -2.49 -3.27 30.67
CA GLN A 16 -1.59 -2.46 29.83
C GLN A 16 -2.34 -1.75 28.69
N ILE A 17 -3.27 -2.44 28.04
CA ILE A 17 -4.13 -1.86 26.99
C ILE A 17 -5.01 -0.76 27.60
N ARG A 18 -5.68 -1.03 28.72
CA ARG A 18 -6.51 -0.02 29.42
C ARG A 18 -5.67 1.20 29.82
N ALA A 19 -4.51 1.00 30.44
CA ALA A 19 -3.65 2.10 30.87
C ALA A 19 -3.13 2.92 29.68
N THR A 20 -2.89 2.29 28.53
CA THR A 20 -2.51 2.99 27.30
C THR A 20 -3.68 3.80 26.74
N ILE A 21 -4.88 3.23 26.75
CA ILE A 21 -6.12 3.95 26.36
C ILE A 21 -6.36 5.15 27.28
N GLU A 22 -6.21 4.99 28.60
CA GLU A 22 -6.35 6.08 29.56
C GLU A 22 -5.29 7.17 29.34
N ARG A 23 -4.05 6.80 29.04
CA ARG A 23 -3.00 7.77 28.70
C ARG A 23 -3.29 8.53 27.40
N ILE A 24 -3.81 7.86 26.39
CA ILE A 24 -4.20 8.51 25.12
C ILE A 24 -5.39 9.43 25.37
N SER A 25 -6.42 8.94 26.06
CA SER A 25 -7.62 9.71 26.41
C SER A 25 -7.27 10.95 27.21
N THR A 26 -6.50 10.80 28.30
CA THR A 26 -6.06 11.92 29.13
C THR A 26 -5.21 12.92 28.34
N SER A 27 -4.31 12.44 27.47
CA SER A 27 -3.48 13.32 26.62
C SER A 27 -4.30 14.09 25.59
N VAL A 28 -5.30 13.45 24.97
CA VAL A 28 -6.22 14.10 24.03
C VAL A 28 -7.10 15.11 24.77
N THR A 29 -7.72 14.72 25.89
CA THR A 29 -8.56 15.64 26.68
C THR A 29 -7.77 16.83 27.23
N ASN A 30 -6.52 16.61 27.66
CA ASN A 30 -5.65 17.70 28.13
C ASN A 30 -5.17 18.58 26.97
N ALA A 31 -5.06 18.05 25.75
CA ALA A 31 -4.74 18.85 24.57
C ALA A 31 -5.90 19.77 24.14
N PHE A 32 -7.15 19.38 24.43
CA PHE A 32 -8.37 20.16 24.13
C PHE A 32 -8.89 21.00 25.29
N LYS A 33 -8.44 20.77 26.53
CA LYS A 33 -8.70 21.69 27.63
C LYS A 33 -7.96 23.01 27.36
N PRO A 34 -8.64 24.17 27.32
CA PRO A 34 -7.93 25.44 27.33
C PRO A 34 -7.04 25.45 28.58
N ASN A 35 -5.80 25.94 28.43
CA ASN A 35 -4.94 26.21 29.58
C ASN A 35 -5.74 27.11 30.53
N LYS A 36 -6.37 26.53 31.55
CA LYS A 36 -6.61 27.27 32.77
C LYS A 36 -5.21 27.51 33.27
N SER A 37 -4.70 28.72 33.01
CA SER A 37 -3.67 29.30 33.86
C SER A 37 -4.05 28.90 35.27
N SER A 38 -3.10 28.31 35.98
CA SER A 38 -3.16 28.13 37.41
C SER A 38 -3.48 29.51 38.00
N SER A 39 -4.77 29.78 38.16
CA SER A 39 -5.27 30.93 38.87
C SER A 39 -4.84 30.68 40.30
N THR A 40 -3.72 31.28 40.66
CA THR A 40 -3.34 31.52 42.05
C THR A 40 -4.61 31.86 42.79
N SER A 41 -4.96 31.02 43.76
CA SER A 41 -6.14 31.15 44.61
C SER A 41 -6.37 32.62 44.91
N GLN A 42 -7.50 33.19 44.45
CA GLN A 42 -7.95 34.51 44.86
C GLN A 42 -8.23 34.46 46.36
N LYS A 43 -7.18 34.68 47.15
CA LYS A 43 -7.30 35.16 48.52
C LYS A 43 -7.83 36.58 48.38
N VAL A 44 -9.03 36.85 48.92
CA VAL A 44 -9.62 38.19 48.94
C VAL A 44 -8.59 39.14 49.55
N ARG A 45 -7.96 39.98 48.72
CA ARG A 45 -7.00 40.99 49.17
C ARG A 45 -7.80 42.18 49.68
N SER A 46 -7.53 42.58 50.93
CA SER A 46 -8.05 43.81 51.52
C SER A 46 -7.48 45.01 50.76
N TYR A 47 -8.27 46.07 50.59
CA TYR A 47 -7.89 47.29 49.84
C TYR A 47 -6.65 48.02 50.41
N SER A 48 -6.24 47.69 51.64
CA SER A 48 -5.04 48.22 52.29
C SER A 48 -3.74 47.50 51.89
N ASP A 49 -3.81 46.44 51.08
CA ASP A 49 -2.66 45.61 50.68
C ASP A 49 -2.17 45.93 49.25
N ILE A 50 -2.64 47.05 48.69
CA ILE A 50 -2.11 47.64 47.45
C ILE A 50 -0.83 48.38 47.85
N GLY A 51 0.26 47.63 47.96
CA GLY A 51 1.60 48.21 47.99
C GLY A 51 1.91 48.97 46.72
N VAL A 52 2.95 49.80 46.77
CA VAL A 52 3.51 50.54 45.63
C VAL A 52 3.63 49.61 44.43
N ILE A 53 3.08 50.04 43.29
CA ILE A 53 3.10 49.29 42.03
C ILE A 53 4.57 49.04 41.70
N ASP A 54 4.99 47.77 41.79
CA ASP A 54 6.33 47.34 41.37
C ASP A 54 6.47 47.51 39.85
N GLU A 55 7.66 47.91 39.38
CA GLU A 55 7.97 48.18 37.96
C GLU A 55 7.71 46.98 37.04
N SER A 56 7.46 45.79 37.61
CA SER A 56 6.99 44.60 36.89
C SER A 56 5.59 44.74 36.26
N PHE A 57 4.87 45.84 36.48
CA PHE A 57 3.59 46.10 35.80
C PHE A 57 3.74 46.52 34.33
N ASP A 58 4.93 47.01 33.94
CA ASP A 58 5.25 47.30 32.53
C ASP A 58 5.80 46.07 31.78
N ASP A 59 6.17 45.02 32.51
CA ASP A 59 6.46 43.70 31.94
C ASP A 59 5.15 42.95 31.71
N ILE A 60 4.38 43.39 30.71
CA ILE A 60 3.36 42.53 30.10
C ILE A 60 4.11 41.33 29.52
N GLU A 61 4.24 40.26 30.32
CA GLU A 61 4.86 39.01 29.91
C GLU A 61 4.12 38.55 28.65
N PHE A 62 4.74 38.76 27.49
CA PHE A 62 4.18 38.41 26.20
C PHE A 62 4.14 36.89 26.15
N ILE A 63 3.03 36.30 26.60
CA ILE A 63 2.79 34.86 26.49
C ILE A 63 2.66 34.59 25.00
N GLU A 64 3.78 34.27 24.34
CA GLU A 64 3.80 33.86 22.95
C GLU A 64 2.72 32.80 22.77
N SER A 65 1.68 33.13 21.99
CA SER A 65 0.59 32.21 21.77
C SER A 65 1.16 30.93 21.12
N LYS A 66 1.28 29.85 21.91
CA LYS A 66 1.86 28.56 21.51
C LYS A 66 1.03 27.80 20.45
N SER A 67 0.16 28.48 19.71
CA SER A 67 -0.77 27.88 18.74
C SER A 67 -0.02 27.12 17.65
N PHE A 68 1.10 27.66 17.17
CA PHE A 68 1.93 27.01 16.14
C PHE A 68 3.10 26.18 16.69
N ALA A 69 3.39 26.22 17.99
CA ALA A 69 4.49 25.48 18.59
C ALA A 69 4.32 23.96 18.43
N LYS A 70 3.08 23.47 18.54
CA LYS A 70 2.74 22.04 18.35
C LYS A 70 2.90 21.61 16.89
N ILE A 71 2.46 22.42 15.92
CA ILE A 71 2.62 22.15 14.49
C ILE A 71 4.10 22.18 14.10
N ARG A 72 4.86 23.15 14.62
CA ARG A 72 6.31 23.25 14.43
C ARG A 72 7.05 22.06 15.06
N ALA A 73 6.62 21.59 16.23
CA ALA A 73 7.16 20.38 16.85
C ALA A 73 6.83 19.12 16.04
N LEU A 74 5.64 19.07 15.42
CA LEU A 74 5.25 17.96 14.55
C LEU A 74 6.05 17.94 13.24
N ALA A 75 6.35 19.12 12.68
CA ALA A 75 7.22 19.24 11.49
C ALA A 75 8.65 18.72 11.76
N LYS A 76 9.11 18.74 13.02
CA LYS A 76 10.37 18.09 13.43
C LYS A 76 10.29 16.56 13.47
N GLN A 77 9.08 15.99 13.47
CA GLN A 77 8.84 14.56 13.37
C GLN A 77 8.29 14.21 11.97
N PRO A 78 9.18 13.99 10.98
CA PRO A 78 8.79 13.90 9.57
C PRO A 78 7.75 12.80 9.28
N PHE A 79 7.78 11.67 10.00
CA PHE A 79 6.75 10.64 9.88
C PHE A 79 5.35 11.13 10.26
N LEU A 80 5.23 11.78 11.42
CA LEU A 80 3.93 12.26 11.88
C LEU A 80 3.44 13.44 11.04
N PHE A 81 4.36 14.28 10.57
CA PHE A 81 4.03 15.34 9.64
C PHE A 81 3.43 14.78 8.33
N GLY A 82 4.10 13.80 7.72
CA GLY A 82 3.57 13.16 6.51
C GLY A 82 2.23 12.45 6.75
N LEU A 83 2.07 11.79 7.91
CA LEU A 83 0.81 11.16 8.30
C LEU A 83 -0.32 12.18 8.47
N LEU A 84 -0.05 13.33 9.06
CA LEU A 84 -1.03 14.43 9.16
C LEU A 84 -1.41 14.93 7.77
N VAL A 85 -0.42 15.24 6.92
CA VAL A 85 -0.67 15.77 5.56
C VAL A 85 -1.53 14.81 4.75
N ILE A 86 -1.19 13.51 4.74
CA ILE A 86 -1.97 12.52 3.99
C ILE A 86 -3.36 12.30 4.60
N SER A 87 -3.52 12.40 5.92
CA SER A 87 -4.84 12.28 6.56
C SER A 87 -5.75 13.44 6.17
N ILE A 88 -5.25 14.68 6.21
CA ILE A 88 -6.01 15.87 5.75
C ILE A 88 -6.36 15.73 4.27
N PHE A 89 -5.39 15.37 3.43
CA PHE A 89 -5.62 15.14 2.01
C PHE A 89 -6.73 14.10 1.78
N THR A 90 -6.69 13.00 2.53
CA THR A 90 -7.65 11.92 2.38
C THR A 90 -9.06 12.34 2.77
N ILE A 91 -9.24 13.09 3.86
CA ILE A 91 -10.54 13.64 4.29
C ILE A 91 -11.12 14.56 3.22
N ILE A 92 -10.29 15.46 2.67
CA ILE A 92 -10.72 16.39 1.61
C ILE A 92 -11.10 15.62 0.35
N TYR A 93 -10.31 14.60 -0.01
CA TYR A 93 -10.52 13.81 -1.22
C TYR A 93 -11.73 12.86 -1.11
N SER A 94 -12.04 12.37 0.08
CA SER A 94 -13.18 11.49 0.33
C SER A 94 -14.52 12.20 0.43
N ARG A 95 -14.56 13.55 0.43
CA ARG A 95 -15.77 14.34 0.70
C ARG A 95 -16.97 14.00 -0.22
N ASN A 96 -16.69 13.58 -1.45
CA ASN A 96 -17.73 13.26 -2.45
C ASN A 96 -18.06 11.76 -2.51
N ARG A 97 -17.64 10.96 -1.51
CA ARG A 97 -17.72 9.49 -1.54
C ARG A 97 -18.61 8.88 -0.46
N PHE A 98 -19.50 9.67 0.13
CA PHE A 98 -20.49 9.18 1.08
C PHE A 98 -21.66 8.53 0.32
N GLY A 99 -22.01 7.28 0.64
CA GLY A 99 -23.11 6.55 0.01
C GLY A 99 -22.71 5.22 -0.62
N SER A 100 -23.48 4.73 -1.60
CA SER A 100 -23.16 3.53 -2.37
C SER A 100 -21.97 3.78 -3.28
N LEU A 101 -20.82 3.22 -2.92
CA LEU A 101 -19.61 3.26 -3.73
C LEU A 101 -19.75 2.29 -4.90
N SER A 102 -19.93 2.85 -6.10
CA SER A 102 -19.86 2.15 -7.38
C SER A 102 -18.81 2.85 -8.23
N GLY A 103 -17.94 2.07 -8.88
CA GLY A 103 -16.88 2.59 -9.76
C GLY A 103 -16.88 1.89 -11.11
N GLY A 104 -15.97 2.28 -12.00
CA GLY A 104 -15.82 1.63 -13.30
C GLY A 104 -15.48 0.14 -13.21
N ALA A 105 -14.72 -0.27 -12.19
CA ALA A 105 -14.30 -1.66 -11.97
C ALA A 105 -15.01 -2.35 -10.79
N LEU A 106 -15.62 -1.59 -9.87
CA LEU A 106 -16.28 -2.16 -8.70
C LEU A 106 -17.81 -2.10 -8.87
N PRO A 107 -18.49 -3.26 -8.93
CA PRO A 107 -19.95 -3.28 -8.83
C PRO A 107 -20.39 -2.85 -7.44
N VAL A 108 -21.64 -2.41 -7.32
CA VAL A 108 -22.25 -2.13 -6.02
C VAL A 108 -22.11 -3.36 -5.12
N SER A 109 -21.49 -3.15 -3.95
CA SER A 109 -21.27 -4.24 -3.00
C SER A 109 -22.61 -4.66 -2.39
N PRO A 110 -22.86 -5.97 -2.22
CA PRO A 110 -24.09 -6.45 -1.61
C PRO A 110 -24.14 -6.08 -0.12
N ASP A 111 -25.35 -6.09 0.46
CA ASP A 111 -25.58 -5.70 1.86
C ASP A 111 -25.00 -6.68 2.89
N SER A 112 -24.69 -7.92 2.49
CA SER A 112 -24.24 -8.98 3.39
C SER A 112 -23.00 -9.71 2.89
N ALA A 113 -22.02 -9.93 3.77
CA ALA A 113 -20.85 -10.74 3.50
C ALA A 113 -21.20 -12.22 3.25
N MET A 114 -22.28 -12.71 3.84
CA MET A 114 -22.77 -14.08 3.59
C MET A 114 -23.21 -14.24 2.13
N TYR A 115 -23.72 -13.18 1.50
CA TYR A 115 -24.04 -13.20 0.09
C TYR A 115 -22.78 -13.45 -0.76
N LEU A 116 -21.66 -12.80 -0.45
CA LEU A 116 -20.39 -13.01 -1.15
C LEU A 116 -19.87 -14.45 -0.99
N VAL A 117 -20.04 -15.06 0.18
CA VAL A 117 -19.67 -16.46 0.40
C VAL A 117 -20.56 -17.40 -0.42
N ARG A 118 -21.87 -17.14 -0.46
CA ARG A 118 -22.81 -17.92 -1.28
C ARG A 118 -22.52 -17.76 -2.77
N ASP A 119 -22.24 -16.54 -3.21
CA ASP A 119 -21.84 -16.25 -4.59
C ASP A 119 -20.57 -17.03 -4.92
N PHE A 120 -19.54 -17.02 -4.07
CA PHE A 120 -18.32 -17.80 -4.32
C PHE A 120 -18.54 -19.31 -4.49
N VAL A 121 -19.45 -19.91 -3.70
CA VAL A 121 -19.75 -21.35 -3.76
C VAL A 121 -20.71 -21.70 -4.90
N SER A 122 -21.41 -20.72 -5.46
CA SER A 122 -22.32 -20.95 -6.57
C SER A 122 -21.58 -21.41 -7.83
N SER A 123 -22.19 -22.32 -8.58
CA SER A 123 -21.63 -22.84 -9.83
C SER A 123 -21.87 -21.92 -11.03
N TRP A 124 -22.72 -20.90 -10.86
CA TRP A 124 -23.17 -20.01 -11.92
C TRP A 124 -23.27 -18.58 -11.43
N HIS A 125 -22.54 -17.67 -12.06
CA HIS A 125 -22.53 -16.26 -11.71
C HIS A 125 -23.16 -15.42 -12.82
N LEU A 126 -23.90 -14.38 -12.43
CA LEU A 126 -24.52 -13.40 -13.33
C LEU A 126 -23.47 -12.35 -13.77
N VAL A 127 -22.49 -12.77 -14.55
CA VAL A 127 -21.51 -11.88 -15.18
C VAL A 127 -21.75 -11.88 -16.68
N GLY A 128 -22.13 -10.73 -17.25
CA GLY A 128 -22.54 -10.64 -18.66
C GLY A 128 -23.84 -11.39 -18.92
N LEU A 129 -23.80 -12.39 -19.81
CA LEU A 129 -24.93 -13.29 -20.09
C LEU A 129 -25.01 -14.49 -19.12
N GLY A 130 -24.10 -14.56 -18.15
CA GLY A 130 -23.94 -15.68 -17.23
C GLY A 130 -22.68 -16.48 -17.53
N SER A 131 -21.99 -16.93 -16.49
CA SER A 131 -20.75 -17.69 -16.62
C SER A 131 -20.63 -18.76 -15.54
N SER A 132 -20.10 -19.92 -15.94
CA SER A 132 -19.67 -20.99 -15.04
C SER A 132 -18.18 -20.89 -14.67
N THR A 133 -17.55 -19.73 -14.91
CA THR A 133 -16.16 -19.52 -14.53
C THR A 133 -16.06 -19.49 -13.01
N PRO A 134 -15.13 -20.24 -12.39
CA PRO A 134 -14.98 -20.25 -10.94
C PRO A 134 -14.80 -18.84 -10.38
N ALA A 135 -15.60 -18.52 -9.36
CA ALA A 135 -15.48 -17.27 -8.62
C ALA A 135 -14.03 -17.09 -8.10
N PRO A 136 -13.47 -15.88 -8.24
CA PRO A 136 -12.13 -15.64 -7.77
C PRO A 136 -12.04 -15.59 -6.23
N LEU A 137 -10.91 -16.05 -5.68
CA LEU A 137 -10.68 -16.15 -4.24
C LEU A 137 -10.72 -14.80 -3.50
N TRP A 138 -10.56 -13.68 -4.22
CA TRP A 138 -10.63 -12.36 -3.59
C TRP A 138 -12.01 -12.08 -2.99
N ILE A 139 -13.09 -12.68 -3.53
CA ILE A 139 -14.45 -12.55 -3.02
C ILE A 139 -14.56 -13.13 -1.59
N LEU A 140 -13.89 -14.25 -1.32
CA LEU A 140 -13.84 -14.81 0.03
C LEU A 140 -13.00 -13.95 0.97
N ILE A 141 -11.88 -13.41 0.48
CA ILE A 141 -11.02 -12.54 1.29
C ILE A 141 -11.78 -11.26 1.67
N THR A 142 -12.53 -10.66 0.74
CA THR A 142 -13.35 -9.48 1.02
C THR A 142 -14.53 -9.81 1.93
N ALA A 143 -15.19 -10.96 1.76
CA ALA A 143 -16.24 -11.42 2.67
C ALA A 143 -15.70 -11.59 4.10
N GLY A 144 -14.54 -12.23 4.25
CA GLY A 144 -13.86 -12.40 5.54
C GLY A 144 -13.50 -11.04 6.16
N ALA A 145 -12.92 -10.14 5.37
CA ALA A 145 -12.55 -8.80 5.82
C ALA A 145 -13.76 -7.94 6.23
N SER A 146 -14.92 -8.17 5.59
CA SER A 146 -16.19 -7.52 5.93
C SER A 146 -16.71 -7.91 7.32
N SER A 147 -16.16 -8.95 7.96
CA SER A 147 -16.46 -9.27 9.36
C SER A 147 -16.05 -8.14 10.32
N ILE A 148 -15.05 -7.33 9.94
CA ILE A 148 -14.62 -6.15 10.71
C ILE A 148 -15.74 -5.09 10.78
N THR A 149 -16.55 -5.00 9.73
CA THR A 149 -17.66 -4.05 9.59
C THR A 149 -19.01 -4.70 9.86
N ALA A 150 -19.04 -5.62 10.84
CA ALA A 150 -20.24 -6.36 11.26
C ALA A 150 -20.91 -7.15 10.12
N GLY A 151 -20.14 -7.57 9.12
CA GLY A 151 -20.64 -8.38 8.00
C GLY A 151 -21.25 -7.57 6.85
N ASN A 152 -21.04 -6.26 6.80
CA ASN A 152 -21.46 -5.41 5.68
C ASN A 152 -20.26 -5.06 4.76
N PRO A 153 -20.21 -5.59 3.52
CA PRO A 153 -19.15 -5.32 2.55
C PRO A 153 -19.08 -3.87 2.06
N GLN A 154 -20.21 -3.17 1.97
CA GLN A 154 -20.24 -1.77 1.52
C GLN A 154 -19.52 -0.85 2.51
N ILE A 155 -19.75 -1.04 3.81
CA ILE A 155 -19.04 -0.29 4.86
C ILE A 155 -17.54 -0.64 4.85
N PHE A 156 -17.20 -1.91 4.63
CA PHE A 156 -15.80 -2.34 4.51
C PHE A 156 -15.09 -1.62 3.35
N THR A 157 -15.70 -1.64 2.17
CA THR A 157 -15.17 -0.98 0.98
C THR A 157 -15.00 0.53 1.20
N TYR A 158 -15.98 1.19 1.82
CA TYR A 158 -15.86 2.61 2.19
C TYR A 158 -14.67 2.87 3.11
N LEU A 159 -14.57 2.13 4.21
CA LEU A 159 -13.48 2.29 5.18
C LEU A 159 -12.12 1.96 4.56
N PHE A 160 -12.07 0.96 3.68
CA PHE A 160 -10.88 0.59 2.93
C PHE A 160 -10.40 1.78 2.07
N PHE A 161 -11.25 2.32 1.19
CA PHE A 161 -10.86 3.46 0.34
C PHE A 161 -10.54 4.73 1.15
N PHE A 162 -11.22 4.94 2.27
CA PHE A 162 -10.95 6.07 3.17
C PHE A 162 -9.60 5.94 3.89
N THR A 163 -9.19 4.74 4.29
CA THR A 163 -7.93 4.56 5.04
C THR A 163 -6.73 4.26 4.13
N LEU A 164 -6.99 3.97 2.84
CA LEU A 164 -6.00 3.48 1.90
C LEU A 164 -4.77 4.39 1.72
N PRO A 165 -4.88 5.72 1.47
CA PRO A 165 -3.70 6.55 1.28
C PRO A 165 -2.81 6.61 2.54
N VAL A 166 -3.42 6.54 3.72
CA VAL A 166 -2.71 6.52 5.02
C VAL A 166 -1.93 5.21 5.18
N PHE A 167 -2.52 4.07 4.81
CA PHE A 167 -1.84 2.77 4.81
C PHE A 167 -0.66 2.75 3.81
N LEU A 168 -0.88 3.23 2.59
CA LEU A 168 0.16 3.30 1.56
C LEU A 168 1.34 4.17 2.01
N TYR A 169 1.07 5.35 2.55
CA TYR A 169 2.10 6.23 3.11
C TYR A 169 2.91 5.52 4.19
N SER A 170 2.24 4.89 5.15
CA SER A 170 2.89 4.25 6.30
C SER A 170 3.79 3.07 5.89
N LEU A 171 3.32 2.24 4.96
CA LEU A 171 4.08 1.10 4.46
C LEU A 171 5.24 1.52 3.57
N ALA A 172 5.03 2.50 2.69
CA ALA A 172 6.09 3.05 1.84
C ALA A 172 7.16 3.77 2.67
N TYR A 173 6.77 4.54 3.69
CA TYR A 173 7.71 5.16 4.62
C TYR A 173 8.55 4.11 5.36
N ARG A 174 7.90 3.08 5.92
CA ARG A 174 8.60 1.99 6.62
C ARG A 174 9.54 1.24 5.69
N SER A 175 9.13 1.06 4.43
CA SER A 175 9.96 0.47 3.40
C SER A 175 11.19 1.33 3.10
N ALA A 176 10.99 2.61 2.78
CA ALA A 176 12.07 3.55 2.50
C ALA A 176 13.11 3.62 3.64
N ARG A 177 12.66 3.57 4.90
CA ARG A 177 13.55 3.51 6.08
C ARG A 177 14.41 2.26 6.16
N ARG A 178 13.95 1.12 5.62
CA ARG A 178 14.74 -0.12 5.52
C ARG A 178 15.83 -0.04 4.45
N TYR A 179 15.64 0.77 3.42
CA TYR A 179 16.64 1.06 2.38
C TYR A 179 17.62 2.17 2.79
N SER A 180 17.83 2.39 4.09
CA SER A 180 18.78 3.37 4.64
C SER A 180 18.56 4.83 4.24
N LEU A 181 17.33 5.20 3.87
CA LEU A 181 16.99 6.58 3.52
C LEU A 181 16.78 7.45 4.78
N THR A 182 17.10 8.75 4.65
CA THR A 182 16.85 9.73 5.71
C THR A 182 15.35 9.82 6.03
N ASN A 183 15.00 10.28 7.24
CA ASN A 183 13.61 10.38 7.65
C ASN A 183 12.78 11.30 6.73
N TYR A 184 13.40 12.38 6.24
CA TYR A 184 12.76 13.34 5.33
C TYR A 184 12.55 12.72 3.94
N SER A 185 13.57 12.08 3.38
CA SER A 185 13.45 11.40 2.08
C SER A 185 12.42 10.26 2.13
N ALA A 186 12.39 9.48 3.22
CA ALA A 186 11.39 8.42 3.40
C ALA A 186 9.96 8.97 3.47
N THR A 187 9.77 10.13 4.11
CA THR A 187 8.47 10.81 4.17
C THR A 187 8.03 11.28 2.79
N PHE A 188 8.97 11.88 2.04
CA PHE A 188 8.71 12.35 0.69
C PHE A 188 8.31 11.20 -0.26
N ILE A 189 9.03 10.08 -0.21
CA ILE A 189 8.69 8.87 -0.98
C ILE A 189 7.32 8.33 -0.57
N GLY A 190 7.03 8.28 0.73
CA GLY A 190 5.72 7.85 1.23
C GLY A 190 4.58 8.72 0.67
N LEU A 191 4.76 10.04 0.62
CA LEU A 191 3.77 10.98 0.08
C LEU A 191 3.60 10.81 -1.42
N ILE A 192 4.69 10.73 -2.18
CA ILE A 192 4.64 10.48 -3.64
C ILE A 192 3.93 9.17 -3.94
N TYR A 193 4.21 8.13 -3.15
CA TYR A 193 3.59 6.82 -3.36
C TYR A 193 2.08 6.84 -3.08
N ALA A 194 1.67 7.46 -1.97
CA ALA A 194 0.26 7.53 -1.58
C ALA A 194 -0.58 8.45 -2.49
N ILE A 195 0.02 9.51 -3.03
CA ILE A 195 -0.63 10.50 -3.92
C ILE A 195 -0.31 10.20 -5.40
N SER A 196 0.26 9.03 -5.68
CA SER A 196 0.58 8.62 -7.05
C SER A 196 -0.65 8.66 -7.96
N PRO A 197 -0.53 9.17 -9.21
CA PRO A 197 -1.64 9.16 -10.17
C PRO A 197 -2.30 7.80 -10.30
N VAL A 198 -1.51 6.71 -10.28
CA VAL A 198 -1.99 5.33 -10.38
C VAL A 198 -2.89 4.96 -9.20
N VAL A 199 -2.54 5.40 -7.99
CA VAL A 199 -3.33 5.14 -6.77
C VAL A 199 -4.62 5.94 -6.84
N LEU A 200 -4.54 7.23 -7.14
CA LEU A 200 -5.71 8.11 -7.20
C LEU A 200 -6.72 7.67 -8.26
N THR A 201 -6.26 7.34 -9.47
CA THR A 201 -7.13 6.84 -10.55
C THR A 201 -7.72 5.49 -10.21
N SER A 202 -6.95 4.59 -9.60
CA SER A 202 -7.44 3.28 -9.14
C SER A 202 -8.53 3.41 -8.07
N ILE A 203 -8.37 4.36 -7.13
CA ILE A 203 -9.41 4.66 -6.13
C ILE A 203 -10.68 5.16 -6.81
N ASN A 204 -10.58 6.10 -7.74
CA ASN A 204 -11.74 6.65 -8.45
C ASN A 204 -12.45 5.60 -9.32
N GLN A 205 -11.70 4.71 -9.94
CA GLN A 205 -12.25 3.65 -10.78
C GLN A 205 -12.74 2.45 -9.96
N GLY A 206 -12.47 2.40 -8.65
CA GLY A 206 -12.83 1.26 -7.80
C GLY A 206 -12.00 0.01 -8.05
N ARG A 207 -10.78 0.14 -8.59
CA ARG A 207 -9.89 -1.00 -8.87
C ARG A 207 -9.28 -1.54 -7.56
N ILE A 208 -10.03 -2.34 -6.80
CA ILE A 208 -9.53 -2.92 -5.54
C ILE A 208 -8.29 -3.79 -5.78
N GLY A 209 -8.23 -4.46 -6.94
CA GLY A 209 -7.10 -5.30 -7.36
C GLY A 209 -5.75 -4.57 -7.30
N THR A 210 -5.61 -3.49 -8.08
CA THR A 210 -4.39 -2.66 -8.08
C THR A 210 -4.05 -2.10 -6.70
N LEU A 211 -5.05 -1.72 -5.92
CA LEU A 211 -4.85 -1.06 -4.63
C LEU A 211 -4.32 -2.02 -3.57
N VAL A 212 -4.85 -3.25 -3.51
CA VAL A 212 -4.32 -4.29 -2.63
C VAL A 212 -2.89 -4.65 -3.02
N VAL A 213 -2.60 -4.76 -4.32
CA VAL A 213 -1.22 -4.97 -4.81
C VAL A 213 -0.32 -3.81 -4.38
N ALA A 214 -0.77 -2.56 -4.51
CA ALA A 214 -0.01 -1.38 -4.09
C ALA A 214 0.29 -1.38 -2.58
N ILE A 215 -0.63 -1.84 -1.73
CA ILE A 215 -0.39 -2.00 -0.29
C ILE A 215 0.68 -3.06 -0.02
N LEU A 216 0.59 -4.21 -0.69
CA LEU A 216 1.45 -5.37 -0.42
C LEU A 216 2.86 -5.21 -1.01
N LEU A 217 3.01 -4.45 -2.09
CA LEU A 217 4.25 -4.32 -2.84
C LEU A 217 5.44 -3.80 -2.00
N PRO A 218 5.32 -2.71 -1.21
CA PRO A 218 6.37 -2.28 -0.27
C PRO A 218 6.75 -3.36 0.76
N VAL A 219 5.78 -4.15 1.23
CA VAL A 219 5.99 -5.21 2.23
C VAL A 219 6.77 -6.38 1.63
N ILE A 220 6.44 -6.76 0.41
CA ILE A 220 7.11 -7.86 -0.32
C ILE A 220 8.57 -7.47 -0.61
N PHE A 221 8.81 -6.27 -1.16
CA PHE A 221 10.16 -5.82 -1.52
C PHE A 221 11.09 -5.70 -0.31
N THR A 222 10.62 -5.12 0.79
CA THR A 222 11.41 -4.98 2.03
C THR A 222 11.78 -6.33 2.64
N SER A 223 10.88 -7.31 2.55
CA SER A 223 11.10 -8.62 3.13
C SER A 223 12.21 -9.40 2.42
N LEU A 224 12.36 -9.19 1.11
CA LEU A 224 13.39 -9.82 0.28
C LEU A 224 14.73 -9.07 0.28
N HIS A 225 14.72 -7.75 0.46
CA HIS A 225 15.92 -6.91 0.33
C HIS A 225 17.07 -7.26 1.29
N GLU A 226 16.76 -7.64 2.53
CA GLU A 226 17.78 -7.88 3.57
C GLU A 226 18.71 -9.07 3.28
N HIS A 227 18.43 -9.89 2.26
CA HIS A 227 19.15 -11.15 2.00
C HIS A 227 19.74 -11.15 0.59
N LYS A 228 21.07 -11.04 0.50
CA LYS A 228 21.82 -11.09 -0.77
C LYS A 228 21.66 -12.44 -1.50
N ALA A 229 21.43 -13.51 -0.74
CA ALA A 229 21.28 -14.87 -1.21
C ALA A 229 20.03 -15.50 -0.57
N LEU A 230 19.18 -16.16 -1.35
CA LEU A 230 17.98 -16.79 -0.81
C LEU A 230 18.33 -18.00 0.09
N ALA A 231 19.55 -18.54 -0.03
CA ALA A 231 20.05 -19.59 0.85
C ALA A 231 19.96 -19.22 2.34
N THR A 232 20.24 -17.95 2.70
CA THR A 232 20.32 -17.52 4.11
C THR A 232 18.96 -17.26 4.73
N LEU A 233 17.89 -17.22 3.94
CA LEU A 233 16.54 -16.99 4.43
C LEU A 233 15.99 -18.21 5.18
N LYS A 234 15.42 -17.98 6.36
CA LYS A 234 14.63 -19.00 7.06
C LYS A 234 13.37 -19.31 6.26
N TRP A 235 13.02 -20.59 6.13
CA TRP A 235 11.80 -21.06 5.45
C TRP A 235 10.52 -20.35 5.93
N ARG A 236 10.38 -20.09 7.24
CA ARG A 236 9.24 -19.35 7.80
C ARG A 236 9.09 -17.94 7.21
N LYS A 237 10.20 -17.19 7.03
CA LYS A 237 10.14 -15.83 6.45
C LYS A 237 9.78 -15.93 4.96
N LEU A 238 10.34 -16.91 4.25
CA LEU A 238 10.02 -17.15 2.84
C LEU A 238 8.54 -17.46 2.63
N TYR A 239 7.96 -18.35 3.43
CA TYR A 239 6.53 -18.67 3.36
C TYR A 239 5.63 -17.45 3.65
N LEU A 240 6.04 -16.59 4.57
CA LEU A 240 5.31 -15.35 4.84
C LEU A 240 5.33 -14.41 3.61
N VAL A 241 6.47 -14.28 2.92
CA VAL A 241 6.55 -13.51 1.67
C VAL A 241 5.70 -14.13 0.58
N THR A 242 5.75 -15.46 0.41
CA THR A 242 4.94 -16.14 -0.63
C THR A 242 3.45 -16.06 -0.35
N ILE A 243 3.03 -16.10 0.91
CA ILE A 243 1.62 -15.91 1.27
C ILE A 243 1.16 -14.49 0.92
N PHE A 244 1.96 -13.46 1.21
CA PHE A 244 1.62 -12.09 0.77
C PHE A 244 1.59 -11.95 -0.75
N ALA A 245 2.52 -12.58 -1.46
CA ALA A 245 2.49 -12.62 -2.92
C ALA A 245 1.26 -13.39 -3.45
N ALA A 246 0.85 -14.47 -2.77
CA ALA A 246 -0.33 -15.24 -3.12
C ALA A 246 -1.61 -14.42 -2.95
N ILE A 247 -1.73 -13.66 -1.85
CA ILE A 247 -2.84 -12.74 -1.62
C ILE A 247 -2.85 -11.66 -2.71
N ALA A 248 -1.72 -11.03 -3.01
CA ALA A 248 -1.65 -10.05 -4.10
C ALA A 248 -2.07 -10.65 -5.45
N ALA A 249 -1.65 -11.89 -5.74
CA ALA A 249 -2.01 -12.64 -6.93
C ALA A 249 -3.50 -13.02 -7.00
N THR A 250 -4.15 -13.21 -5.85
CA THR A 250 -5.61 -13.43 -5.77
C THR A 250 -6.41 -12.24 -6.29
N PHE A 251 -5.92 -11.03 -6.02
CA PHE A 251 -6.57 -9.78 -6.41
C PHE A 251 -6.22 -9.32 -7.83
N SER A 252 -5.03 -9.65 -8.33
CA SER A 252 -4.57 -9.27 -9.66
C SER A 252 -3.86 -10.43 -10.36
N PRO A 253 -4.47 -11.03 -11.40
CA PRO A 253 -3.81 -12.02 -12.24
C PRO A 253 -2.54 -11.49 -12.92
N ALA A 254 -2.50 -10.20 -13.25
CA ALA A 254 -1.32 -9.53 -13.81
C ALA A 254 -0.13 -9.57 -12.85
N PHE A 255 -0.37 -9.37 -11.55
CA PHE A 255 0.68 -9.51 -10.53
C PHE A 255 1.22 -10.94 -10.48
N LEU A 256 0.36 -11.97 -10.55
CA LEU A 256 0.78 -13.38 -10.56
C LEU A 256 1.73 -13.66 -11.73
N LEU A 257 1.38 -13.21 -12.94
CA LEU A 257 2.20 -13.40 -14.12
C LEU A 257 3.56 -12.70 -13.97
N PHE A 258 3.57 -11.42 -13.63
CA PHE A 258 4.81 -10.66 -13.46
C PHE A 258 5.71 -11.27 -12.39
N TRP A 259 5.14 -11.63 -11.23
CA TRP A 259 5.85 -12.31 -10.15
C TRP A 259 6.48 -13.63 -10.61
N SER A 260 5.69 -14.46 -11.30
CA SER A 260 6.13 -15.78 -11.78
C SER A 260 7.23 -15.64 -12.82
N PHE A 261 7.08 -14.74 -13.80
CA PHE A 261 8.12 -14.46 -14.81
C PHE A 261 9.40 -13.91 -14.19
N TYR A 262 9.29 -12.98 -13.25
CA TYR A 262 10.45 -12.41 -12.55
C TYR A 262 11.24 -13.50 -11.81
N HIS A 263 10.57 -14.33 -11.03
CA HIS A 263 11.24 -15.41 -10.29
C HIS A 263 11.72 -16.54 -11.19
N LEU A 264 11.02 -16.84 -12.29
CA LEU A 264 11.46 -17.80 -13.29
C LEU A 264 12.73 -17.32 -13.99
N TYR A 265 12.77 -16.05 -14.43
CA TYR A 265 13.96 -15.44 -15.00
C TYR A 265 15.15 -15.51 -14.04
N GLN A 266 14.94 -15.14 -12.77
CA GLN A 266 15.98 -15.23 -11.73
C GLN A 266 16.44 -16.68 -11.49
N LEU A 267 15.55 -17.66 -11.56
CA LEU A 267 15.89 -19.08 -11.43
C LEU A 267 16.73 -19.55 -12.61
N VAL A 268 16.35 -19.20 -13.85
CA VAL A 268 17.09 -19.56 -15.07
C VAL A 268 18.48 -18.93 -15.07
N MET A 269 18.60 -17.65 -14.70
CA MET A 269 19.89 -16.97 -14.61
C MET A 269 20.79 -17.57 -13.52
N PHE A 270 20.23 -17.93 -12.37
CA PHE A 270 20.97 -18.61 -11.31
C PHE A 270 21.45 -19.99 -11.76
N TYR A 271 20.58 -20.77 -12.41
CA TYR A 271 20.93 -22.07 -12.95
C TYR A 271 21.99 -21.98 -14.05
N ALA A 272 21.92 -20.98 -14.93
CA ALA A 272 22.94 -20.71 -15.95
C ALA A 272 24.30 -20.37 -15.31
N THR A 273 24.30 -19.68 -14.17
CA THR A 273 25.53 -19.37 -13.40
C THR A 273 26.16 -20.63 -12.80
N LEU A 274 25.34 -21.58 -12.33
CA LEU A 274 25.80 -22.88 -11.84
C LEU A 274 26.32 -23.78 -12.96
N LYS A 275 25.75 -23.66 -14.15
CA LYS A 275 26.10 -24.43 -15.35
C LYS A 275 27.42 -23.94 -15.98
N LYS A 276 28.48 -23.92 -15.19
CA LYS A 276 29.87 -23.69 -15.66
C LYS A 276 30.54 -24.96 -16.19
N SER A 277 29.98 -26.14 -15.89
CA SER A 277 30.48 -27.45 -16.34
C SER A 277 29.67 -27.97 -17.53
N ARG A 278 30.37 -28.48 -18.58
CA ARG A 278 29.83 -28.91 -19.88
C ARG A 278 29.14 -30.28 -19.87
N SER A 279 29.07 -30.99 -18.74
CA SER A 279 28.55 -32.37 -18.71
C SER A 279 27.04 -32.42 -18.48
N PHE A 280 26.29 -32.96 -19.45
CA PHE A 280 24.87 -33.29 -19.30
C PHE A 280 24.72 -34.65 -18.59
N LYS A 281 25.06 -34.71 -17.29
CA LYS A 281 24.77 -35.88 -16.45
C LYS A 281 23.51 -35.62 -15.63
N TRP A 282 22.49 -36.46 -15.78
CA TRP A 282 21.24 -36.38 -15.01
C TRP A 282 21.45 -36.35 -13.49
N GLN A 283 22.46 -37.05 -12.99
CA GLN A 283 22.84 -37.06 -11.57
C GLN A 283 23.33 -35.68 -11.09
N GLU A 284 24.04 -34.93 -11.94
CA GLU A 284 24.56 -33.59 -11.62
C GLU A 284 23.42 -32.56 -11.61
N ILE A 285 22.46 -32.70 -12.52
CA ILE A 285 21.23 -31.89 -12.55
C ILE A 285 20.42 -32.09 -11.27
N LEU A 286 20.16 -33.34 -10.86
CA LEU A 286 19.44 -33.65 -9.62
C LEU A 286 20.17 -33.12 -8.37
N LYS A 287 21.50 -33.20 -8.34
CA LYS A 287 22.31 -32.62 -7.26
C LYS A 287 22.22 -31.09 -7.22
N ASN A 288 22.22 -30.44 -8.37
CA ASN A 288 22.08 -28.98 -8.47
C ASN A 288 20.68 -28.52 -8.04
N LEU A 289 19.63 -29.23 -8.44
CA LEU A 289 18.24 -28.95 -8.03
C LEU A 289 18.03 -29.09 -6.51
N ASN A 290 18.83 -29.93 -5.85
CA ASN A 290 18.81 -30.08 -4.39
C ASN A 290 19.44 -28.91 -3.62
N GLN A 291 20.01 -27.91 -4.29
CA GLN A 291 20.50 -26.71 -3.61
C GLN A 291 19.33 -25.94 -2.97
N GLU A 292 19.54 -25.51 -1.72
CA GLU A 292 18.55 -24.77 -0.93
C GLU A 292 18.02 -23.53 -1.66
N GLU A 293 18.85 -22.86 -2.47
CA GLU A 293 18.41 -21.70 -3.26
C GLU A 293 17.37 -22.06 -4.32
N ILE A 294 17.57 -23.16 -5.05
CA ILE A 294 16.65 -23.58 -6.10
C ILE A 294 15.32 -24.00 -5.47
N ARG A 295 15.35 -24.74 -4.36
CA ARG A 295 14.14 -25.11 -3.62
C ARG A 295 13.35 -23.89 -3.15
N LYS A 296 14.03 -22.89 -2.60
CA LYS A 296 13.41 -21.64 -2.12
C LYS A 296 12.86 -20.79 -3.27
N ARG A 297 13.57 -20.70 -4.40
CA ARG A 297 13.08 -20.03 -5.62
C ARG A 297 11.87 -20.75 -6.22
N ALA A 298 11.91 -22.08 -6.27
CA ALA A 298 10.78 -22.89 -6.72
C ALA A 298 9.57 -22.68 -5.80
N ALA A 299 9.76 -22.65 -4.48
CA ALA A 299 8.69 -22.34 -3.53
C ALA A 299 8.07 -20.94 -3.76
N LEU A 300 8.87 -19.94 -4.13
CA LEU A 300 8.38 -18.58 -4.47
C LEU A 300 7.46 -18.56 -5.70
N ILE A 301 7.66 -19.47 -6.64
CA ILE A 301 6.85 -19.60 -7.87
C ILE A 301 5.63 -20.49 -7.62
N ILE A 302 5.84 -21.67 -7.06
CA ILE A 302 4.83 -22.72 -6.93
C ILE A 302 3.76 -22.33 -5.91
N THR A 303 4.14 -21.75 -4.77
CA THR A 303 3.18 -21.49 -3.68
C THR A 303 2.06 -20.53 -4.08
N PRO A 304 2.32 -19.36 -4.68
CA PRO A 304 1.26 -18.45 -5.14
C PRO A 304 0.36 -19.06 -6.23
N ILE A 305 0.92 -19.90 -7.10
CA ILE A 305 0.18 -20.59 -8.17
C ILE A 305 -0.78 -21.61 -7.56
N LEU A 306 -0.32 -22.42 -6.60
CA LEU A 306 -1.12 -23.45 -5.94
C LEU A 306 -2.25 -22.85 -5.10
N ILE A 307 -1.97 -21.79 -4.32
CA ILE A 307 -2.99 -21.13 -3.49
C ILE A 307 -4.10 -20.55 -4.37
N ASN A 308 -3.77 -20.07 -5.57
CA ASN A 308 -4.73 -19.45 -6.49
C ASN A 308 -5.35 -20.43 -7.49
N LEU A 309 -5.27 -21.74 -7.26
CA LEU A 309 -6.07 -22.69 -8.04
C LEU A 309 -7.56 -22.51 -7.70
N PRO A 310 -8.48 -22.49 -8.70
CA PRO A 310 -8.28 -22.82 -10.13
C PRO A 310 -7.92 -21.63 -11.03
N ILE A 311 -7.91 -20.40 -10.53
CA ILE A 311 -7.70 -19.18 -11.32
C ILE A 311 -6.35 -19.20 -12.02
N SER A 312 -5.29 -19.69 -11.37
CA SER A 312 -3.96 -19.79 -11.95
C SER A 312 -3.90 -20.69 -13.19
N LEU A 313 -4.61 -21.83 -13.20
CA LEU A 313 -4.79 -22.67 -14.41
C LEU A 313 -5.54 -21.91 -15.50
N SER A 314 -6.56 -21.18 -15.09
CA SER A 314 -7.37 -20.40 -16.00
C SER A 314 -6.53 -19.29 -16.69
N VAL A 315 -5.57 -18.69 -15.99
CA VAL A 315 -4.64 -17.68 -16.52
C VAL A 315 -3.62 -18.31 -17.47
N LEU A 316 -3.15 -19.53 -17.18
CA LEU A 316 -2.28 -20.27 -18.09
C LEU A 316 -2.97 -20.63 -19.41
N ALA A 317 -4.27 -20.95 -19.36
CA ALA A 317 -5.06 -21.25 -20.55
C ALA A 317 -5.29 -20.02 -21.45
N SER A 318 -5.51 -18.84 -20.85
CA SER A 318 -5.87 -17.62 -21.60
C SER A 318 -5.15 -16.36 -21.07
N PRO A 319 -3.81 -16.26 -21.22
CA PRO A 319 -3.00 -15.26 -20.53
C PRO A 319 -3.31 -13.82 -20.94
N ILE A 320 -3.56 -13.57 -22.23
CA ILE A 320 -3.78 -12.20 -22.75
C ILE A 320 -5.13 -11.65 -22.30
N THR A 321 -6.19 -12.46 -22.36
CA THR A 321 -7.54 -12.07 -21.96
C THR A 321 -7.69 -11.78 -20.46
N LYS A 322 -6.87 -12.43 -19.62
CA LYS A 322 -6.94 -12.34 -18.14
C LYS A 322 -5.98 -11.33 -17.52
N LEU A 323 -5.16 -10.67 -18.35
CA LEU A 323 -4.39 -9.50 -17.92
C LEU A 323 -5.30 -8.29 -17.65
N LEU A 324 -6.50 -8.26 -18.25
CA LEU A 324 -7.49 -7.24 -17.99
C LEU A 324 -8.06 -7.42 -16.58
N GLU A 325 -8.06 -6.34 -15.81
CA GLU A 325 -8.73 -6.35 -14.52
C GLU A 325 -10.24 -6.50 -14.69
N PRO A 326 -10.92 -7.20 -13.77
CA PRO A 326 -12.38 -7.26 -13.77
C PRO A 326 -12.94 -5.83 -13.67
N GLY A 327 -13.84 -5.47 -14.59
CA GLY A 327 -14.44 -4.14 -14.63
C GLY A 327 -14.89 -3.72 -16.01
N LEU A 328 -15.56 -2.56 -16.08
CA LEU A 328 -15.88 -1.93 -17.36
C LEU A 328 -14.59 -1.48 -18.05
N PRO A 329 -14.43 -1.76 -19.35
CA PRO A 329 -13.32 -1.23 -20.12
C PRO A 329 -13.47 0.29 -20.25
N LEU A 330 -12.74 1.03 -19.42
CA LEU A 330 -12.63 2.48 -19.57
C LEU A 330 -11.57 2.80 -20.62
N SER A 331 -11.83 3.79 -21.47
CA SER A 331 -10.86 4.29 -22.44
C SER A 331 -9.60 4.76 -21.71
N ALA A 332 -8.47 4.12 -21.99
CA ALA A 332 -7.18 4.63 -21.52
C ALA A 332 -6.86 5.96 -22.22
N GLY A 333 -6.06 6.80 -21.55
CA GLY A 333 -5.63 8.06 -22.14
C GLY A 333 -4.81 7.85 -23.42
N GLU A 334 -4.74 8.86 -24.28
CA GLU A 334 -3.85 8.84 -25.44
C GLU A 334 -2.39 8.56 -25.03
N PRO A 335 -1.54 7.98 -25.90
CA PRO A 335 -0.15 7.66 -25.58
C PRO A 335 0.65 8.82 -24.97
N LEU A 336 0.40 10.06 -25.44
CA LEU A 336 1.02 11.27 -24.88
C LEU A 336 0.55 11.55 -23.45
N SER A 337 -0.73 11.34 -23.16
CA SER A 337 -1.24 11.50 -21.80
C SER A 337 -0.65 10.45 -20.85
N ILE A 338 -0.44 9.21 -21.30
CA ILE A 338 0.20 8.15 -20.52
C ILE A 338 1.67 8.49 -20.23
N LEU A 339 2.40 9.05 -21.21
CA LEU A 339 3.76 9.58 -21.01
C LEU A 339 3.78 10.66 -19.92
N LEU A 340 2.74 11.49 -19.87
CA LEU A 340 2.52 12.53 -18.85
C LEU A 340 1.87 11.99 -17.57
N PHE A 341 2.09 10.70 -17.26
CA PHE A 341 1.47 9.89 -16.20
C PHE A 341 -0.01 10.20 -15.94
N ASN A 342 -0.75 10.52 -16.99
CA ASN A 342 -2.19 10.60 -17.00
C ASN A 342 -2.72 9.30 -17.63
N PRO A 343 -3.11 8.30 -16.82
CA PRO A 343 -3.59 7.02 -17.35
C PRO A 343 -4.98 7.10 -18.03
N GLY A 344 -5.61 8.29 -18.08
CA GLY A 344 -6.95 8.50 -18.60
C GLY A 344 -8.08 8.18 -17.62
N GLY A 345 -9.31 8.49 -18.04
CA GLY A 345 -10.54 8.30 -17.28
C GLY A 345 -11.10 9.59 -16.65
N PRO A 346 -12.36 9.57 -16.16
CA PRO A 346 -13.15 10.77 -15.82
C PRO A 346 -12.63 11.61 -14.63
N THR A 347 -11.47 11.27 -14.07
CA THR A 347 -10.89 11.92 -12.88
C THR A 347 -9.35 11.89 -12.87
N SER A 348 -8.72 11.67 -14.02
CA SER A 348 -7.26 11.64 -14.07
C SER A 348 -6.68 13.05 -13.82
N PRO A 349 -5.53 13.14 -13.13
CA PRO A 349 -4.93 14.43 -12.79
C PRO A 349 -4.58 15.23 -14.05
N SER A 350 -4.69 16.55 -13.96
CA SER A 350 -4.32 17.44 -15.07
C SER A 350 -2.84 17.29 -15.39
N ILE A 351 -2.51 17.39 -16.69
CA ILE A 351 -1.17 17.18 -17.25
C ILE A 351 -0.08 18.00 -16.51
N TYR A 352 -0.44 19.20 -16.04
CA TYR A 352 0.46 20.12 -15.36
C TYR A 352 1.02 19.59 -14.02
N ILE A 353 0.28 18.75 -13.31
CA ILE A 353 0.69 18.23 -11.99
C ILE A 353 1.85 17.22 -12.14
N VAL A 354 1.97 16.59 -13.31
CA VAL A 354 2.90 15.47 -13.54
C VAL A 354 4.18 15.89 -14.26
N ALA A 355 4.20 17.06 -14.89
CA ALA A 355 5.40 17.62 -15.54
C ALA A 355 6.72 17.50 -14.73
N PRO A 356 6.74 17.65 -13.38
CA PRO A 356 7.95 17.48 -12.59
C PRO A 356 8.56 16.06 -12.65
N PHE A 357 7.76 15.02 -12.85
CA PHE A 357 8.26 13.64 -12.91
C PHE A 357 9.04 13.35 -14.19
N ILE A 358 8.59 13.90 -15.32
CA ILE A 358 9.32 13.79 -16.59
C ILE A 358 10.63 14.59 -16.51
N LEU A 359 10.57 15.80 -15.96
CA LEU A 359 11.75 16.64 -15.79
C LEU A 359 12.77 15.93 -14.89
N TYR A 360 12.30 15.31 -13.80
CA TYR A 360 13.13 14.46 -12.94
C TYR A 360 13.73 13.27 -13.70
N LEU A 361 12.94 12.55 -14.49
CA LEU A 361 13.43 11.42 -15.31
C LEU A 361 14.52 11.87 -16.29
N LEU A 362 14.36 13.03 -16.92
CA LEU A 362 15.33 13.61 -17.83
C LEU A 362 16.64 13.99 -17.10
N ILE A 363 16.54 14.64 -15.93
CA ILE A 363 17.70 14.96 -15.07
C ILE A 363 18.45 13.68 -14.67
N VAL A 364 17.72 12.64 -14.27
CA VAL A 364 18.30 11.35 -13.86
C VAL A 364 19.02 10.66 -15.02
N LEU A 365 18.52 10.81 -16.24
CA LEU A 365 19.16 10.25 -17.44
C LEU A 365 20.48 10.96 -17.78
N ILE A 366 20.58 12.25 -17.49
CA ILE A 366 21.80 13.06 -17.66
C ILE A 366 22.82 12.76 -16.56
N SER A 367 22.37 12.48 -15.34
CA SER A 367 23.24 12.20 -14.19
C SER A 367 23.98 10.86 -14.34
N LYS A 368 25.32 10.88 -14.43
CA LYS A 368 26.15 9.68 -14.63
C LYS A 368 25.90 8.59 -13.58
N ASP A 369 25.73 8.97 -12.32
CA ASP A 369 25.57 8.01 -11.21
C ASP A 369 24.19 7.36 -11.18
N GLN A 370 23.16 8.03 -11.71
CA GLN A 370 21.77 7.57 -11.67
C GLN A 370 21.24 7.15 -13.03
N ARG A 371 22.05 7.25 -14.10
CA ARG A 371 21.67 6.94 -15.48
C ARG A 371 21.13 5.52 -15.65
N GLY A 372 21.69 4.54 -14.93
CA GLY A 372 21.20 3.16 -14.96
C GLY A 372 19.75 3.05 -14.47
N ASN A 373 19.42 3.72 -13.35
CA ASN A 373 18.08 3.76 -12.80
C ASN A 373 17.12 4.54 -13.73
N GLY A 374 17.60 5.63 -14.34
CA GLY A 374 16.86 6.41 -15.34
C GLY A 374 16.51 5.60 -16.59
N LEU A 375 17.47 4.84 -17.12
CA LEU A 375 17.25 3.95 -18.27
C LEU A 375 16.22 2.86 -17.95
N LEU A 376 16.32 2.24 -16.77
CA LEU A 376 15.33 1.26 -16.32
C LEU A 376 13.94 1.87 -16.21
N ALA A 377 13.81 3.05 -15.59
CA ALA A 377 12.54 3.76 -15.49
C ALA A 377 11.96 4.08 -16.87
N LEU A 378 12.80 4.49 -17.82
CA LEU A 378 12.40 4.79 -19.19
C LEU A 378 11.93 3.53 -19.94
N ILE A 379 12.65 2.41 -19.82
CA ILE A 379 12.25 1.12 -20.41
C ILE A 379 10.89 0.67 -19.85
N VAL A 380 10.70 0.78 -18.54
CA VAL A 380 9.43 0.46 -17.89
C VAL A 380 8.31 1.37 -18.39
N LEU A 381 8.59 2.67 -18.56
CA LEU A 381 7.61 3.64 -19.06
C LEU A 381 7.23 3.33 -20.52
N ILE A 382 8.20 3.12 -21.41
CA ILE A 382 7.95 2.77 -22.82
C ILE A 382 7.20 1.45 -22.92
N SER A 383 7.60 0.42 -22.18
CA SER A 383 6.88 -0.86 -22.18
C SER A 383 5.45 -0.71 -21.67
N SER A 384 5.21 0.13 -20.66
CA SER A 384 3.85 0.46 -20.21
C SER A 384 3.02 1.15 -21.29
N ILE A 385 3.61 2.10 -22.05
CA ILE A 385 2.92 2.79 -23.15
C ILE A 385 2.58 1.79 -24.26
N THR A 386 3.52 0.93 -24.66
CA THR A 386 3.28 -0.04 -25.74
C THR A 386 2.23 -1.06 -25.33
N LEU A 387 2.30 -1.61 -24.11
CA LEU A 387 1.26 -2.47 -23.57
C LEU A 387 -0.11 -1.76 -23.60
N SER A 388 -0.18 -0.52 -23.11
CA SER A 388 -1.42 0.24 -23.10
C SER A 388 -1.98 0.49 -24.50
N SER A 389 -1.14 0.79 -25.51
CA SER A 389 -1.63 1.03 -26.87
C SER A 389 -2.18 -0.23 -27.54
N TYR A 390 -1.57 -1.40 -27.29
CA TYR A 390 -2.10 -2.68 -27.75
C TYR A 390 -3.49 -2.97 -27.17
N PHE A 391 -3.71 -2.68 -25.88
CA PHE A 391 -5.01 -2.91 -25.24
C PHE A 391 -6.07 -1.88 -25.66
N VAL A 392 -5.71 -0.63 -25.97
CA VAL A 392 -6.64 0.36 -26.52
C VAL A 392 -7.11 -0.02 -27.94
N SER A 393 -6.19 -0.48 -28.79
CA SER A 393 -6.52 -0.91 -30.16
C SER A 393 -7.47 -2.11 -30.18
N SER A 394 -7.26 -3.08 -29.27
CA SER A 394 -8.13 -4.26 -29.15
C SER A 394 -9.57 -3.93 -28.76
N ASN A 395 -9.82 -2.84 -28.03
CA ASN A 395 -11.17 -2.45 -27.60
C ASN A 395 -11.93 -1.65 -28.67
N ASN A 396 -11.23 -0.92 -29.54
CA ASN A 396 -11.86 -0.19 -30.65
C ASN A 396 -12.21 -1.11 -31.84
N GLY A 397 -11.62 -2.31 -31.92
CA GLY A 397 -11.91 -3.30 -32.96
C GLY A 397 -13.23 -4.08 -32.77
N GLY A 398 -13.98 -3.84 -31.68
CA GLY A 398 -15.28 -4.47 -31.40
C GLY A 398 -16.49 -3.65 -31.84
N ILE A 399 -16.28 -2.50 -32.50
CA ILE A 399 -17.35 -1.71 -33.13
C ILE A 399 -17.18 -1.86 -34.65
N GLN A 400 -17.58 -3.02 -35.18
CA GLN A 400 -18.12 -3.16 -36.54
C GLN A 400 -19.26 -4.16 -36.50
#